data_AF-A0A934DR04-F1
#
_entry.id   AF-A0A934DR04-F1
#
_cell.length_a   1.000
_cell.length_b   1.000
_cell.length_c   1.000
_cell.angle_alpha   90.00
_cell.angle_beta   90.00
_cell.angle_gamma   90.00
#
_symmetry.space_group_name_H-M   'P 1'
#
loop_
_entity.id
_entity.type
_entity.pdbx_description
1 polymer ?
#
loop_
_entity_poly.entity_id
_entity_poly.type
_entity_poly.pdbx_seq_one_letter_code
_entity_poly.pdbx_strand_id
1 'polypeptide(L)'
;MLQNQEKTARLWAKVVAKAWADESYKAKLIKDPAAVLKTEGLEIPQGVQLKVVEDTNSLRHLVLPALPAEAADLGEAALSERLAAYSSSCSCGKY
;
A
#
# COMPACT_ATOMS: atom_id res chain seq x y z
N MET A 1 -17.64 -1.08 -7.79
CA MET A 1 -16.20 -1.35 -7.64
C MET A 1 -15.34 -0.08 -7.60
N LEU A 2 -15.64 0.96 -8.37
CA LEU A 2 -14.89 2.24 -8.34
C LEU A 2 -15.01 3.01 -7.00
N GLN A 3 -16.20 3.03 -6.38
CA GLN A 3 -16.42 3.78 -5.13
C GLN A 3 -15.59 3.28 -3.92
N ASN A 4 -15.16 2.01 -3.93
CA ASN A 4 -14.38 1.45 -2.83
C ASN A 4 -12.90 1.90 -2.86
N GLN A 5 -12.35 2.10 -4.07
CA GLN A 5 -10.96 2.51 -4.27
C GLN A 5 -10.76 3.97 -3.84
N GLU A 6 -11.69 4.87 -4.21
CA GLU A 6 -11.64 6.27 -3.81
C GLU A 6 -11.76 6.46 -2.30
N LYS A 7 -12.64 5.69 -1.64
CA LYS A 7 -12.79 5.70 -0.19
C LYS A 7 -11.50 5.27 0.51
N THR A 8 -10.90 4.18 0.04
CA THR A 8 -9.63 3.65 0.59
C THR A 8 -8.50 4.66 0.44
N ALA A 9 -8.38 5.30 -0.73
CA ALA A 9 -7.38 6.35 -0.98
C ALA A 9 -7.55 7.55 -0.03
N ARG A 10 -8.78 8.01 0.21
CA ARG A 10 -9.06 9.11 1.14
C ARG A 10 -8.72 8.75 2.59
N LEU A 11 -9.04 7.53 3.02
CA LEU A 11 -8.69 7.04 4.37
C LEU A 11 -7.18 6.95 4.54
N TRP A 12 -6.48 6.43 3.55
CA TRP A 12 -5.02 6.37 3.56
C TRP A 12 -4.39 7.77 3.65
N ALA A 13 -4.87 8.74 2.85
CA ALA A 13 -4.39 10.12 2.92
C ALA A 13 -4.57 10.73 4.32
N LYS A 14 -5.70 10.46 4.98
CA LYS A 14 -5.95 10.89 6.37
C LYS A 14 -4.95 10.26 7.35
N VAL A 15 -4.69 8.95 7.23
CA VAL A 15 -3.72 8.23 8.07
C VAL A 15 -2.32 8.84 7.93
N VAL A 16 -1.87 9.06 6.68
CA VAL A 16 -0.56 9.66 6.39
C VAL A 16 -0.46 11.07 6.97
N ALA A 17 -1.46 11.92 6.76
CA ALA A 17 -1.47 13.28 7.32
C ALA A 17 -1.38 13.27 8.85
N LYS A 18 -2.09 12.35 9.53
CA LYS A 18 -2.00 12.19 11.00
C LYS A 18 -0.61 11.71 11.43
N ALA A 19 0.00 10.78 10.69
CA ALA A 19 1.34 10.31 10.98
C ALA A 19 2.39 11.42 10.84
N TRP A 20 2.25 12.32 9.85
CA TRP A 20 3.15 13.47 9.74
C TRP A 20 2.94 14.53 10.83
N ALA A 21 1.73 14.68 11.34
CA ALA A 21 1.42 15.66 12.39
C ALA A 21 1.73 15.17 13.82
N ASP A 22 1.80 13.86 14.05
CA ASP A 22 1.98 13.25 15.37
C ASP A 22 2.95 12.06 15.31
N GLU A 23 4.16 12.28 15.83
CA GLU A 23 5.23 11.26 15.89
C GLU A 23 4.84 10.04 16.75
N SER A 24 4.02 10.20 17.79
CA SER A 24 3.52 9.07 18.58
C SER A 24 2.52 8.22 17.79
N TYR A 25 1.68 8.86 16.97
CA TYR A 25 0.81 8.15 16.04
C TYR A 25 1.63 7.44 14.96
N LYS A 26 2.64 8.10 14.38
CA LYS A 26 3.55 7.50 13.39
C LYS A 26 4.26 6.27 13.94
N ALA A 27 4.83 6.36 15.14
CA ALA A 27 5.51 5.24 15.79
C ALA A 27 4.57 4.04 16.00
N LYS A 28 3.31 4.28 16.38
CA LYS A 28 2.28 3.23 16.48
C LYS A 28 1.94 2.62 15.13
N LEU A 29 1.76 3.45 14.09
CA LEU A 29 1.46 2.99 12.74
C LEU A 29 2.57 2.11 12.18
N ILE A 30 3.83 2.45 12.42
CA ILE A 30 4.98 1.63 11.99
C ILE A 30 5.04 0.32 12.76
N LYS A 31 4.76 0.35 14.08
CA LYS A 31 4.86 -0.83 14.94
C LYS A 31 3.72 -1.83 14.74
N ASP A 32 2.48 -1.37 14.64
CA ASP A 32 1.28 -2.20 14.49
C ASP A 32 0.28 -1.55 13.50
N PRO A 33 0.58 -1.61 12.19
CA PRO A 33 -0.25 -0.97 11.18
C PRO A 33 -1.65 -1.60 11.11
N ALA A 34 -1.78 -2.90 11.33
CA ALA A 34 -3.08 -3.57 11.26
C ALA A 34 -4.04 -3.05 12.33
N ALA A 35 -3.58 -2.85 13.57
CA ALA A 35 -4.40 -2.26 14.61
C ALA A 35 -4.79 -0.81 14.27
N VAL A 36 -3.82 0.02 13.87
CA VAL A 36 -4.09 1.43 13.56
C VAL A 36 -5.06 1.58 12.38
N LEU A 37 -4.84 0.86 11.28
CA LEU A 37 -5.70 0.97 10.09
C LEU A 37 -7.13 0.47 10.37
N LYS A 38 -7.31 -0.57 11.18
CA LYS A 38 -8.63 -1.02 11.64
C LYS A 38 -9.36 0.07 12.42
N THR A 39 -8.68 0.81 13.30
CA THR A 39 -9.31 1.93 14.04
C THR A 39 -9.75 3.08 13.14
N GLU A 40 -9.12 3.25 11.98
CA GLU A 40 -9.48 4.26 10.98
C GLU A 40 -10.54 3.75 9.99
N GLY A 41 -11.00 2.50 10.14
CA GLY A 41 -12.06 1.91 9.34
C GLY A 41 -11.60 1.24 8.04
N LEU A 42 -10.30 0.91 7.92
CA LEU A 42 -9.79 0.08 6.83
C LEU A 42 -9.89 -1.40 7.19
N GLU A 43 -10.56 -2.15 6.32
CA GLU A 43 -10.70 -3.60 6.46
C GLU A 43 -9.46 -4.30 5.93
N ILE A 44 -8.83 -5.12 6.78
CA ILE A 44 -7.65 -5.90 6.42
C ILE A 44 -8.06 -7.36 6.27
N PRO A 45 -7.75 -8.02 5.13
CA PRO A 45 -8.06 -9.43 4.93
C PRO A 45 -7.43 -10.31 6.01
N GLN A 46 -8.12 -11.37 6.41
CA GLN A 46 -7.59 -12.33 7.37
C GLN A 46 -6.33 -13.01 6.81
N GLY A 47 -5.35 -13.24 7.68
CA GLY A 47 -4.08 -13.89 7.32
C GLY A 47 -3.06 -12.98 6.61
N VAL A 48 -3.41 -11.73 6.30
CA VAL A 48 -2.46 -10.78 5.70
C VAL A 48 -1.71 -10.01 6.79
N GLN A 49 -0.38 -10.03 6.69
CA GLN A 49 0.48 -9.19 7.52
C GLN A 49 0.75 -7.86 6.81
N LEU A 50 0.68 -6.77 7.56
CA LEU A 50 0.98 -5.43 7.05
C LEU A 50 2.29 -4.93 7.65
N LYS A 51 3.06 -4.23 6.83
CA LYS A 51 4.28 -3.54 7.26
C LYS A 51 4.29 -2.15 6.65
N VAL A 52 4.53 -1.14 7.49
CA VAL A 52 4.75 0.23 7.06
C VAL A 52 6.24 0.50 7.11
N VAL A 53 6.75 1.05 6.01
CA VAL A 53 8.15 1.49 5.90
C VAL A 53 8.11 2.93 5.40
N GLU A 54 8.81 3.81 6.11
CA GLU A 54 8.94 5.21 5.74
C GLU A 54 10.10 5.38 4.76
N ASP A 55 9.83 6.06 3.65
CA ASP A 55 10.88 6.50 2.73
C ASP A 55 11.68 7.66 3.36
N THR A 56 12.95 7.75 2.99
CA THR A 56 13.83 8.87 3.40
C THR A 56 14.37 9.60 2.18
N ASN A 57 15.13 10.68 2.41
CA ASN A 57 15.74 11.47 1.33
C ASN A 57 16.65 10.65 0.40
N SER A 58 17.24 9.55 0.89
CA SER A 58 18.18 8.72 0.14
C SER A 58 17.70 7.30 -0.11
N LEU A 59 16.56 6.89 0.48
CA LEU A 59 16.06 5.52 0.37
C LEU A 59 14.58 5.52 0.01
N ARG A 60 14.26 4.81 -1.07
CA ARG A 60 12.90 4.57 -1.56
C ARG A 60 12.62 3.07 -1.55
N HIS A 61 11.42 2.70 -1.12
CA HIS A 61 10.97 1.31 -1.13
C HIS A 61 10.03 1.07 -2.30
N LEU A 62 10.26 -0.03 -3.02
CA LEU A 62 9.38 -0.48 -4.09
C LEU A 62 8.68 -1.76 -3.65
N VAL A 63 7.39 -1.86 -3.98
CA VAL A 63 6.61 -3.09 -3.75
C VAL A 63 6.73 -3.96 -4.99
N LEU A 64 7.34 -5.13 -4.84
CA LEU A 64 7.27 -6.19 -5.83
C LEU A 64 6.04 -7.06 -5.51
N PRO A 65 4.98 -7.04 -6.35
CA PRO A 65 3.80 -7.85 -6.11
C PRO A 65 4.13 -9.34 -6.20
N ALA A 66 3.38 -10.17 -5.47
CA ALA A 66 3.46 -11.61 -5.61
C ALA A 66 2.98 -12.04 -7.01
N LEU A 67 3.60 -13.08 -7.57
CA LEU A 67 3.16 -13.66 -8.84
C LEU A 67 1.77 -14.30 -8.65
N PRO A 68 0.73 -13.86 -9.40
CA PRO A 68 -0.58 -14.51 -9.35
C PRO A 68 -0.49 -15.95 -9.85
N ALA A 69 -1.27 -16.86 -9.26
CA ALA A 69 -1.26 -18.27 -9.65
C ALA A 69 -1.63 -18.47 -11.13
N GLU A 70 -2.56 -17.66 -11.65
CA GLU A 70 -3.03 -17.67 -13.04
C GLU A 70 -2.01 -17.06 -14.03
N ALA A 71 -0.83 -16.67 -13.55
CA ALA A 71 0.24 -16.11 -14.33
C ALA A 71 1.55 -16.92 -14.24
N ALA A 72 1.54 -18.06 -13.52
CA ALA A 72 2.73 -18.86 -13.26
C ALA A 72 3.41 -19.38 -14.54
N ASP A 73 2.61 -19.78 -15.54
CA ASP A 73 3.10 -20.36 -16.80
C ASP A 73 3.22 -19.34 -17.94
N LEU A 74 3.03 -18.05 -17.65
CA LEU A 74 3.15 -17.01 -18.66
C LEU A 74 4.60 -16.62 -18.92
N GLY A 75 4.94 -16.45 -20.20
CA GLY A 75 6.20 -15.84 -20.59
C GLY A 75 6.26 -14.35 -20.26
N GLU A 76 7.47 -13.81 -20.21
CA GLU A 76 7.78 -12.42 -19.84
C GLU A 76 6.92 -11.38 -20.59
N ALA A 77 6.76 -11.52 -21.90
CA ALA A 77 6.00 -10.57 -22.72
C ALA A 77 4.52 -10.48 -22.28
N ALA A 78 3.89 -11.61 -21.98
CA ALA A 78 2.51 -11.66 -21.51
C ALA A 78 2.38 -11.12 -20.08
N LEU A 79 3.37 -11.36 -19.22
CA LEU A 79 3.42 -10.80 -17.87
C LEU A 79 3.56 -9.28 -17.89
N SER A 80 4.46 -8.74 -18.72
CA SER A 80 4.67 -7.30 -18.86
C SER A 80 3.38 -6.58 -19.27
N GLU A 81 2.68 -7.10 -20.28
CA GLU A 81 1.40 -6.52 -20.73
C GLU A 81 0.34 -6.53 -19.62
N ARG A 82 0.22 -7.64 -18.87
CA ARG A 82 -0.72 -7.74 -17.74
C ARG A 82 -0.38 -6.77 -16.61
N LEU A 83 0.91 -6.59 -16.31
CA LEU A 83 1.37 -5.72 -15.22
C LEU A 83 1.27 -4.23 -15.55
N ALA A 84 1.30 -3.84 -16.82
CA ALA A 84 1.12 -2.45 -17.24
C ALA A 84 -0.19 -1.85 -16.68
N ALA A 85 -1.25 -2.65 -16.57
CA ALA A 85 -2.53 -2.24 -15.98
C ALA A 85 -2.49 -2.06 -14.44
N TYR A 86 -1.55 -2.69 -13.75
CA TYR A 86 -1.40 -2.66 -12.27
C TYR A 86 -0.53 -1.50 -11.76
N SER A 87 0.31 -0.93 -12.64
CA SER A 87 1.36 0.04 -12.29
C SER A 87 0.86 1.39 -11.72
N SER A 88 -0.45 1.66 -11.79
CA SER A 88 -1.04 2.94 -11.38
C SER A 88 -0.96 3.26 -9.88
N SER A 89 -0.54 2.32 -9.03
CA SER A 89 -0.52 2.49 -7.57
C SER A 89 0.82 2.98 -6.99
N CYS A 90 1.92 2.97 -7.75
CA CYS A 90 3.22 3.38 -7.23
C CYS A 90 3.42 4.90 -7.38
N SER A 91 2.94 5.68 -6.41
CA SER A 91 3.03 7.14 -6.39
C SER A 91 4.41 7.64 -5.92
N CYS A 92 5.49 7.11 -6.49
CA CYS A 92 6.83 7.59 -6.15
C CYS A 92 6.97 9.08 -6.53
N GLY A 93 6.83 9.98 -5.53
CA GLY A 93 7.16 11.40 -5.64
C GLY A 93 6.02 12.38 -5.97
N LYS A 94 4.76 12.11 -5.59
CA LYS A 94 3.62 13.02 -5.87
C LYS A 94 3.08 13.83 -4.69
N TYR A 95 3.83 13.95 -3.60
CA TYR A 95 3.48 14.80 -2.46
C TYR A 95 4.72 15.55 -1.98
#